data_AF-A0A1G7BU81-F1
#
_entry.id   AF-A0A1G7BU81-F1
#
_cell.length_a   1.000
_cell.length_b   1.000
_cell.length_c   1.000
_cell.angle_alpha   90.00
_cell.angle_beta   90.00
_cell.angle_gamma   90.00
#
_symmetry.space_group_name_H-M   'P 1'
#
loop_
_entity.id
_entity.type
_entity.pdbx_description
1 polymer ?
#
loop_
_entity_poly.entity_id
_entity_poly.type
_entity_poly.pdbx_seq_one_letter_code
_entity_poly.pdbx_strand_id
1 'polypeptide(L)' 'MRNLPLGTCLDYLAVRLNHREAAGQEIALDFMMTDVGDAFEATVTNSVMNDTLDGQGPRRTPL' A
#
# COMPACT_ATOMS: atom_id res chain seq x y z
N MET A 1 -12.88 8.49 8.03
CA MET A 1 -12.70 9.01 6.67
C MET A 1 -13.63 8.22 5.77
N ARG A 2 -14.56 8.85 5.03
CA ARG A 2 -15.66 8.12 4.37
C ARG A 2 -15.77 8.34 2.85
N ASN A 3 -14.80 9.02 2.25
CA ASN A 3 -14.82 9.44 0.83
C ASN A 3 -13.42 9.59 0.21
N LEU A 4 -12.38 9.07 0.86
CA LEU A 4 -11.02 9.17 0.34
C LEU A 4 -10.78 7.98 -0.61
N PRO A 5 -10.30 8.20 -1.84
CA PRO A 5 -9.92 7.11 -2.73
C PRO A 5 -8.90 6.19 -2.04
N LEU A 6 -9.03 4.89 -2.26
CA LEU A 6 -8.18 3.88 -1.64
C LEU A 6 -6.68 4.16 -1.87
N GLY A 7 -6.28 4.48 -3.09
CA GLY A 7 -4.89 4.86 -3.38
C GLY A 7 -4.39 6.03 -2.52
N THR A 8 -5.22 7.06 -2.31
CA THR A 8 -4.85 8.19 -1.44
C THR A 8 -4.75 7.80 0.04
N CYS A 9 -5.57 6.83 0.50
CA CYS A 9 -5.41 6.25 1.83
C CYS A 9 -4.07 5.52 1.96
N LEU A 10 -3.70 4.71 0.96
CA LEU A 10 -2.44 3.93 0.95
C LEU A 10 -1.22 4.86 0.87
N ASP A 11 -1.27 5.89 0.02
CA ASP A 11 -0.25 6.95 -0.05
C ASP A 11 -0.04 7.60 1.33
N TYR A 12 -1.13 7.91 2.04
CA TYR A 12 -1.06 8.50 3.37
C TYR A 12 -0.46 7.54 4.42
N LEU A 13 -0.75 6.23 4.32
CA LEU A 13 -0.14 5.22 5.19
C LEU A 13 1.36 5.08 4.90
N ALA A 14 1.77 5.12 3.63
CA ALA A 14 3.17 5.08 3.25
C ALA A 14 3.96 6.26 3.83
N VAL A 15 3.40 7.48 3.81
CA VAL A 15 4.00 8.67 4.44
C VAL A 15 4.10 8.54 5.97
N ARG A 16 3.18 7.81 6.60
CA ARG A 16 3.15 7.60 8.05
C ARG A 16 3.97 6.40 8.53
N LEU A 17 4.57 5.65 7.62
CA LEU A 17 5.37 4.49 7.97
C LEU A 17 6.51 4.92 8.90
N ASN A 18 6.63 4.27 10.05
CA ASN A 18 7.75 4.49 10.93
C ASN A 18 9.00 3.83 10.33
N HIS A 19 9.81 4.60 9.61
CA HIS A 19 11.01 4.08 8.93
C HIS A 19 11.98 3.37 9.87
N ARG A 20 12.07 3.80 11.14
CA ARG A 20 12.99 3.18 12.10
C ARG A 20 12.53 1.77 12.49
N GLU A 21 11.22 1.59 12.64
CA GLU A 21 10.65 0.28 12.97
C GLU A 21 10.57 -0.62 11.75
N ALA A 22 10.31 -0.06 10.57
CA ALA A 22 10.27 -0.78 9.30
C ALA A 22 11.66 -1.20 8.78
N ALA A 23 12.74 -0.70 9.39
CA ALA A 23 14.10 -1.01 8.99
C ALA A 23 14.40 -2.51 9.14
N GLY A 24 14.76 -3.15 8.02
CA GLY A 24 15.10 -4.58 7.97
C GLY A 24 13.90 -5.52 8.09
N GLN A 25 12.67 -5.00 8.08
CA GLN A 25 11.45 -5.80 8.01
C GLN A 25 10.97 -5.94 6.58
N GLU A 26 10.51 -7.14 6.23
CA GLU A 26 9.77 -7.43 5.01
C GLU A 26 8.38 -7.90 5.41
N ILE A 27 7.37 -7.14 4.99
CA ILE A 27 5.97 -7.42 5.31
C ILE A 27 5.21 -7.45 3.99
N ALA A 28 4.38 -8.46 3.78
CA ALA A 28 3.45 -8.53 2.66
C ALA A 28 2.04 -8.81 3.22
N LEU A 29 1.07 -8.01 2.82
CA LEU A 29 -0.30 -8.06 3.29
C LEU A 29 -1.25 -8.02 2.09
N ASP A 30 -2.07 -9.07 1.97
CA ASP A 30 -3.15 -9.13 1.00
C ASP A 30 -4.45 -8.64 1.65
N PHE A 31 -5.11 -7.67 1.01
CA PHE A 31 -6.37 -7.11 1.47
C PHE A 31 -7.47 -7.38 0.47
N MET A 32 -8.64 -7.76 0.99
CA MET A 32 -9.87 -7.92 0.22
C MET A 32 -10.95 -6.99 0.79
N MET A 33 -11.40 -6.04 -0.03
CA MET A 33 -12.52 -5.16 0.30
C MET A 33 -13.84 -5.85 -0.07
N THR A 34 -14.41 -6.56 0.91
CA THR A 34 -15.61 -7.40 0.70
C THR A 34 -16.88 -6.64 0.28
N ASP A 35 -16.92 -5.33 0.50
CA ASP A 35 -18.05 -4.45 0.18
C ASP A 35 -18.06 -3.98 -1.28
N VAL A 36 -16.88 -3.75 -1.86
CA VAL A 36 -16.72 -3.29 -3.26
C VAL A 36 -16.15 -4.37 -4.19
N GLY A 37 -15.63 -5.47 -3.65
CA GLY A 37 -15.05 -6.59 -4.39
C GLY A 37 -13.61 -6.36 -4.85
N ASP A 38 -12.99 -5.26 -4.42
CA ASP A 38 -11.61 -4.92 -4.77
C ASP A 38 -10.61 -5.70 -3.92
N ALA A 39 -9.47 -6.06 -4.53
CA ALA A 39 -8.32 -6.64 -3.84
C ALA A 39 -7.08 -5.78 -4.08
N PHE A 40 -6.21 -5.73 -3.07
CA PHE A 40 -4.92 -5.06 -3.19
C PHE A 40 -3.88 -5.70 -2.29
N GLU A 41 -2.64 -5.70 -2.76
CA GLU A 41 -1.48 -6.10 -1.99
C GLU A 41 -0.78 -4.85 -1.46
N ALA A 42 -0.34 -4.87 -0.21
CA ALA A 42 0.57 -3.89 0.35
C ALA A 42 1.83 -4.58 0.87
N THR A 43 2.99 -4.09 0.42
CA THR A 43 4.30 -4.58 0.86
C THR A 43 5.07 -3.49 1.59
N VAL A 44 5.88 -3.87 2.57
CA VAL A 44 6.90 -3.01 3.16
C VAL A 44 8.24 -3.66 2.91
N THR A 45 9.11 -2.96 2.20
CA THR A 45 10.47 -3.41 1.88
C THR A 45 11.40 -2.21 1.91
N ASN A 46 12.61 -2.38 2.46
CA ASN A 46 13.59 -1.28 2.57
C ASN A 46 13.04 -0.04 3.28
N SER A 47 12.16 -0.20 4.27
CA SER A 47 11.51 0.90 5.00
C SER A 47 10.60 1.78 4.13
N VAL A 48 10.13 1.26 3.00
CA VAL A 48 9.17 1.89 2.09
C VAL A 48 7.95 0.98 1.96
N MET A 49 6.76 1.56 2.05
CA MET A 49 5.50 0.87 1.75
C MET A 49 5.18 1.03 0.26
N ASN A 50 4.81 -0.07 -0.38
CA ASN A 50 4.30 -0.10 -1.76
C ASN A 50 2.94 -0.79 -1.77
N ASP A 51 2.10 -0.46 -2.74
CA ASP A 51 0.83 -1.11 -2.96
C ASP A 51 0.62 -1.47 -4.44
N THR A 52 -0.10 -2.56 -4.66
CA THR A 52 -0.57 -2.99 -5.98
C THR A 52 -2.07 -3.22 -5.89
N LEU A 53 -2.84 -2.43 -6.63
CA LEU A 53 -4.28 -2.60 -6.78
C LEU A 53 -4.54 -3.60 -7.91
N ASP A 54 -5.26 -4.68 -7.63
CA ASP A 54 -5.62 -5.65 -8.67
C ASP A 54 -6.46 -4.95 -9.75
N GLY A 55 -5.93 -4.89 -10.97
CA GLY A 55 -6.54 -4.19 -12.11
C GLY A 55 -5.82 -2.90 -12.55
N GLN A 56 -4.93 -2.34 -11.74
CA GLN A 56 -3.94 -1.35 -12.18
C GLN A 56 -2.55 -1.97 -12.07
N GLY A 57 -1.98 -2.37 -13.22
CA GLY A 57 -0.61 -2.87 -13.28
C GLY A 57 0.39 -1.93 -12.57
N PRO A 58 1.57 -2.45 -12.16
CA PRO A 58 2.46 -1.81 -11.21
C PRO A 58 2.66 -0.33 -11.56
N ARG A 59 2.30 0.55 -10.63
CA ARG A 59 2.43 2.00 -10.79
C ARG A 59 3.93 2.32 -10.84
N ARG A 60 4.47 2.36 -12.06
CA ARG A 60 5.88 2.67 -12.33
C ARG A 60 6.21 4.03 -11.71
N THR A 61 7.00 4.01 -10.65
CA THR A 61 7.76 5.16 -10.19
C THR A 61 8.67 5.61 -11.35
N PRO A 62 8.64 6.89 -11.78
CA PRO A 62 9.59 7.38 -12.75
C PRO A 62 10.99 7.36 -12.13
N LEU A 63 11.96 6.79 -12.86
CA LEU A 63 13.39 6.86 -12.57
C LEU A 63 13.92 8.29 -12.67
#